data_AF-A0A226I7G0-F1
#
_entry.id   AF-A0A226I7G0-F1
#
_cell.length_a   1.000
_cell.length_b   1.000
_cell.length_c   1.000
_cell.angle_alpha   90.00
_cell.angle_beta   90.00
_cell.angle_gamma   90.00
#
_symmetry.space_group_name_H-M   'P 1'
#
loop_
_entity.id
_entity.type
_entity.pdbx_description
1 polymer ?
#
loop_
_entity_poly.entity_id
_entity_poly.type
_entity_poly.pdbx_seq_one_letter_code
_entity_poly.pdbx_strand_id
1 'polypeptide(L)'
;MRIIKISMLALALGLMSFSAIAPVQSLVSETTVIEAASTIVWKAETIDVGQIPQGTPKAIVYEFKNTGKTAVVITDVKGSCGCTATDYTKEPILPGKSAKVTATYNAANKGGFTKTVTVTTSAETAPKVLTLKGTVI
;
A
#
# COMPACT_ATOMS: atom_id res chain seq x y z
N MET A 1 46.76 -52.80 -56.98
CA MET A 1 45.72 -52.03 -57.71
C MET A 1 45.70 -50.65 -57.05
N ARG A 2 46.26 -49.60 -57.68
CA ARG A 2 45.53 -48.58 -58.47
C ARG A 2 44.28 -48.06 -57.72
N ILE A 3 44.11 -46.77 -57.40
CA ILE A 3 44.94 -45.53 -57.40
C ILE A 3 44.33 -44.60 -56.28
N ILE A 4 44.73 -43.37 -55.94
CA ILE A 4 45.52 -42.31 -56.62
C ILE A 4 46.34 -41.46 -55.60
N LYS A 5 46.60 -40.15 -55.84
CA LYS A 5 47.16 -39.15 -54.89
C LYS A 5 46.33 -37.84 -54.96
N ILE A 6 46.75 -36.82 -54.20
CA ILE A 6 46.60 -35.37 -54.47
C ILE A 6 45.41 -34.65 -53.81
N SER A 7 45.80 -33.88 -52.78
CA SER A 7 45.30 -32.55 -52.39
C SER A 7 44.47 -31.83 -53.45
N MET A 8 43.29 -31.31 -53.07
CA MET A 8 42.67 -30.24 -53.84
C MET A 8 42.12 -29.13 -52.94
N LEU A 9 42.70 -27.95 -53.14
CA LEU A 9 42.32 -26.66 -52.58
C LEU A 9 40.90 -26.27 -53.05
N ALA A 10 40.02 -25.89 -52.12
CA ALA A 10 38.74 -25.25 -52.44
C ALA A 10 38.52 -24.02 -51.54
N LEU A 11 38.57 -22.85 -52.18
CA LEU A 11 38.42 -21.52 -51.60
C LEU A 11 36.95 -21.07 -51.71
N ALA A 12 36.31 -20.65 -50.61
CA ALA A 12 35.11 -19.80 -50.67
C ALA A 12 34.89 -19.05 -49.34
N LEU A 13 34.45 -17.79 -49.43
CA LEU A 13 34.31 -16.85 -48.32
C LEU A 13 32.95 -17.00 -47.60
N GLY A 14 32.92 -16.64 -46.32
CA GLY A 14 31.70 -16.63 -45.50
C GLY A 14 31.80 -15.75 -44.25
N LEU A 15 32.18 -14.48 -44.39
CA LEU A 15 32.05 -13.51 -43.30
C LEU A 15 30.57 -13.20 -43.07
N MET A 16 29.99 -13.73 -41.98
CA MET A 16 28.90 -13.04 -41.26
C MET A 16 29.13 -13.14 -39.76
N SER A 17 29.74 -12.09 -39.23
CA SER A 17 29.92 -11.84 -37.80
C SER A 17 28.56 -11.63 -37.12
N PHE A 18 28.06 -12.65 -36.43
CA PHE A 18 26.91 -12.50 -35.54
C PHE A 18 27.39 -12.04 -34.16
N SER A 19 27.43 -10.72 -33.95
CA SER A 19 27.80 -10.14 -32.67
C SER A 19 26.70 -10.43 -31.65
N ALA A 20 26.98 -11.30 -30.68
CA ALA A 20 26.06 -11.61 -29.60
C ALA A 20 25.96 -10.40 -28.64
N ILE A 21 24.95 -9.56 -28.84
CA ILE A 21 24.57 -8.53 -27.89
C ILE A 21 24.00 -9.23 -26.66
N ALA A 22 24.85 -9.40 -25.63
CA ALA A 22 24.38 -9.77 -24.31
C ALA A 22 23.44 -8.68 -23.78
N PRO A 23 22.30 -9.02 -23.16
CA PRO A 23 21.47 -8.03 -22.51
C PRO A 23 22.28 -7.42 -21.36
N VAL A 24 22.54 -6.11 -21.43
CA VAL A 24 23.08 -5.36 -20.31
C VAL A 24 22.04 -5.41 -19.21
N GLN A 25 22.27 -6.27 -18.22
CA GLN A 25 21.42 -6.41 -17.05
C GLN A 25 21.38 -5.06 -16.35
N SER A 26 20.28 -4.32 -16.53
CA SER A 26 20.06 -3.04 -15.87
C SER A 26 19.99 -3.32 -14.38
N LEU A 27 21.07 -2.99 -13.68
CA LEU A 27 21.13 -2.93 -12.22
C LEU A 27 20.27 -1.74 -11.80
N VAL A 28 18.96 -1.96 -11.78
CA VAL A 28 18.02 -1.04 -11.14
C VAL A 28 18.37 -1.06 -9.66
N SER A 29 19.26 -0.14 -9.27
CA SER A 29 19.60 0.08 -7.88
C SER A 29 18.33 0.53 -7.19
N GLU A 30 17.67 -0.39 -6.48
CA GLU A 30 16.58 -0.08 -5.57
C GLU A 30 17.14 0.83 -4.48
N THR A 31 17.09 2.14 -4.75
CA THR A 31 17.22 3.16 -3.73
C THR A 31 16.02 2.98 -2.83
N THR A 32 16.20 2.14 -1.80
CA THR A 32 15.28 2.02 -0.68
C THR A 32 15.12 3.40 -0.09
N VAL A 33 14.06 4.10 -0.50
CA VAL A 33 13.60 5.27 0.22
C VAL A 33 13.37 4.80 1.65
N ILE A 34 14.20 5.31 2.56
CA ILE A 34 13.95 5.19 3.99
C ILE A 34 12.81 6.19 4.28
N GLU A 35 11.62 5.86 3.79
CA GLU A 35 10.38 6.28 4.40
C GLU A 35 10.51 5.87 5.87
N ALA A 36 10.47 6.85 6.77
CA ALA A 36 10.71 6.63 8.19
C ALA A 36 9.72 5.58 8.68
N ALA A 37 10.21 4.36 8.93
CA ALA A 37 9.37 3.18 9.00
C ALA A 37 8.28 3.38 10.07
N SER A 38 7.04 3.54 9.59
CA SER A 38 5.87 3.78 10.43
C SER A 38 5.80 2.71 11.51
N THR A 39 5.68 3.16 12.76
CA THR A 39 5.59 2.25 13.92
C THR A 39 4.16 1.75 14.14
N ILE A 40 3.25 2.08 13.21
CA ILE A 40 1.83 1.77 13.24
C ILE A 40 1.39 1.21 11.88
N VAL A 41 1.27 -0.11 11.77
CA VAL A 41 0.81 -0.75 10.52
C VAL A 41 -0.71 -0.89 10.54
N TRP A 42 -1.39 -0.25 9.59
CA TRP A 42 -2.84 -0.34 9.39
C TRP A 42 -3.20 -1.54 8.52
N LYS A 43 -4.30 -2.25 8.84
CA LYS A 43 -4.82 -3.35 7.99
C LYS A 43 -5.42 -2.83 6.68
N ALA A 44 -6.01 -1.64 6.71
CA ALA A 44 -6.52 -0.93 5.55
C ALA A 44 -6.50 0.58 5.85
N GLU A 45 -6.01 1.38 4.91
CA GLU A 45 -6.10 2.85 4.98
C GLU A 45 -7.27 3.39 4.17
N THR A 46 -7.85 2.59 3.27
CA THR A 46 -9.09 2.91 2.55
C THR A 46 -10.08 1.76 2.70
N ILE A 47 -11.32 2.08 3.07
CA ILE A 47 -12.44 1.14 3.12
C ILE A 47 -13.55 1.64 2.18
N ASP A 48 -13.92 0.79 1.23
CA ASP A 48 -15.11 0.98 0.40
C ASP A 48 -16.26 0.19 1.02
N VAL A 49 -17.38 0.85 1.34
CA VAL A 49 -18.57 0.19 1.89
C VAL A 49 -19.59 -0.17 0.80
N GLY A 50 -19.29 0.07 -0.47
CA GLY A 50 -20.19 -0.18 -1.59
C GLY A 50 -21.44 0.68 -1.51
N GLN A 51 -22.60 0.05 -1.71
CA GLN A 51 -23.91 0.70 -1.57
C GLN A 51 -24.43 0.58 -0.14
N ILE A 52 -24.89 1.68 0.45
CA ILE A 52 -25.54 1.71 1.76
C ILE A 52 -26.88 2.47 1.68
N PRO A 53 -27.91 2.10 2.48
CA PRO A 53 -29.20 2.79 2.45
C PRO A 53 -29.11 4.21 3.02
N GLN A 54 -29.84 5.16 2.43
CA GLN A 54 -29.99 6.51 2.98
C GLN A 54 -30.50 6.48 4.43
N GLY A 55 -29.94 7.36 5.27
CA GLY A 55 -30.37 7.55 6.66
C GLY A 55 -30.02 6.41 7.62
N THR A 56 -29.35 5.35 7.14
CA THR A 56 -28.87 4.24 7.97
C THR A 56 -27.41 4.47 8.35
N PRO A 57 -27.08 4.71 9.64
CA PRO A 57 -25.70 4.88 10.05
C PRO A 57 -24.87 3.62 9.79
N LYS A 58 -23.76 3.78 9.06
CA LYS A 58 -22.79 2.71 8.81
C LYS A 58 -21.57 2.94 9.71
N ALA A 59 -21.25 1.96 10.55
CA ALA A 59 -19.97 1.91 11.26
C ALA A 59 -18.88 1.28 10.38
N ILE A 60 -17.69 1.85 10.42
CA ILE A 60 -16.48 1.43 9.72
C ILE A 60 -15.37 1.30 10.76
N VAL A 61 -14.63 0.20 10.73
CA VAL A 61 -13.60 -0.12 11.73
C VAL A 61 -12.24 -0.22 11.04
N TYR A 62 -11.34 0.69 11.38
CA TYR A 62 -9.94 0.64 10.97
C TYR A 62 -9.14 -0.03 12.07
N GLU A 63 -8.44 -1.11 11.74
CA GLU A 63 -7.59 -1.82 12.68
C GLU A 63 -6.11 -1.56 12.37
N PHE A 64 -5.30 -1.40 13.40
CA PHE A 64 -3.85 -1.25 13.28
C PHE A 64 -3.09 -2.08 14.29
N LYS A 65 -1.78 -2.19 14.11
CA LYS A 65 -0.83 -2.84 15.02
C LYS A 65 0.33 -1.90 15.33
N ASN A 66 0.66 -1.75 16.61
CA ASN A 66 1.92 -1.14 17.01
C ASN A 66 3.08 -2.10 16.68
N THR A 67 3.93 -1.71 15.73
CA THR A 67 5.16 -2.41 15.34
C THR A 67 6.43 -1.76 15.91
N GLY A 68 6.28 -0.65 16.63
CA GLY A 68 7.35 0.05 17.33
C GLY A 68 7.83 -0.65 18.62
N LYS A 69 8.76 0.01 19.31
CA LYS A 69 9.42 -0.49 20.53
C LYS A 69 8.82 0.07 21.82
N THR A 70 7.97 1.10 21.73
CA THR A 70 7.35 1.81 22.85
C THR A 70 5.83 1.71 22.78
N ALA A 71 5.13 2.03 23.87
CA ALA A 71 3.68 2.13 23.85
C ALA A 71 3.22 3.36 23.03
N VAL A 72 2.12 3.22 22.32
CA VAL A 72 1.52 4.26 21.48
C VAL A 72 0.18 4.68 22.07
N VAL A 73 -0.09 5.99 22.11
CA VAL A 73 -1.41 6.52 22.52
C VAL A 73 -2.02 7.26 21.34
N ILE A 74 -3.33 7.05 21.10
CA ILE A 74 -4.10 7.85 20.15
C ILE A 74 -4.50 9.15 20.85
N THR A 75 -4.00 10.29 20.37
CA THR A 75 -4.20 11.60 21.00
C THR A 75 -5.44 12.30 20.49
N ASP A 76 -5.75 12.17 19.20
CA ASP A 76 -6.96 12.70 18.56
C ASP A 76 -7.45 11.81 17.41
N VAL A 77 -8.75 11.83 17.15
CA VAL A 77 -9.37 11.24 15.95
C VAL A 77 -10.46 12.18 15.45
N LYS A 78 -10.30 12.69 14.23
CA LYS A 78 -11.15 13.73 13.65
C LYS A 78 -11.70 13.32 12.29
N GLY A 79 -13.02 13.23 12.17
CA GLY A 79 -13.71 13.05 10.89
C GLY A 79 -13.74 14.33 10.04
N SER A 80 -13.76 14.17 8.71
CA SER A 80 -13.68 15.28 7.74
C SER A 80 -14.88 16.26 7.76
N CYS A 81 -16.04 15.81 8.25
CA CYS A 81 -17.21 16.66 8.51
C CYS A 81 -18.04 16.07 9.65
N GLY A 82 -18.79 16.92 10.37
CA GLY A 82 -19.44 16.65 11.67
C GLY A 82 -20.56 15.59 11.72
N CYS A 83 -20.57 14.66 10.78
CA CYS A 83 -21.45 13.50 10.72
C CYS A 83 -20.68 12.16 10.80
N THR A 84 -19.45 12.19 11.32
CA THR A 84 -18.67 11.00 11.65
C THR A 84 -18.44 10.94 13.15
N ALA A 85 -19.17 10.07 13.86
CA ALA A 85 -18.84 9.76 15.25
C ALA A 85 -17.61 8.85 15.29
N THR A 86 -16.65 9.15 16.17
CA THR A 86 -15.38 8.43 16.25
C THR A 86 -15.20 7.80 17.63
N ASP A 87 -14.97 6.50 17.68
CA ASP A 87 -14.69 5.74 18.90
C ASP A 87 -13.31 5.05 18.80
N TYR A 88 -12.54 5.11 19.87
CA TYR A 88 -11.16 4.62 19.93
C TYR A 88 -10.67 4.49 21.36
N THR A 89 -9.73 3.56 21.59
CA THR A 89 -9.12 3.41 22.92
C THR A 89 -8.26 4.61 23.31
N LYS A 90 -8.36 5.01 24.57
CA LYS A 90 -7.50 6.00 25.22
C LYS A 90 -6.33 5.35 25.98
N GLU A 91 -6.31 4.03 26.08
CA GLU A 91 -5.25 3.27 26.74
C GLU A 91 -4.01 3.14 25.85
N PRO A 92 -2.80 3.03 26.43
CA PRO A 92 -1.58 2.82 25.66
C PRO A 92 -1.56 1.46 24.93
N ILE A 93 -1.44 1.49 23.60
CA ILE A 93 -1.25 0.31 22.75
C ILE A 93 0.21 -0.14 22.87
N LEU A 94 0.46 -1.22 23.63
CA LEU A 94 1.80 -1.79 23.82
C LEU A 94 2.41 -2.35 22.50
N PRO A 95 3.75 -2.46 22.41
CA PRO A 95 4.43 -3.11 21.29
C PRO A 95 3.83 -4.47 20.91
N GLY A 96 3.63 -4.68 19.62
CA GLY A 96 3.04 -5.90 19.07
C GLY A 96 1.52 -6.05 19.26
N LYS A 97 0.85 -5.15 20.00
CA LYS A 97 -0.61 -5.17 20.18
C LYS A 97 -1.32 -4.44 19.05
N SER A 98 -2.60 -4.78 18.88
CA SER A 98 -3.50 -4.14 17.93
C SER A 98 -4.60 -3.36 18.63
N ALA A 99 -5.06 -2.30 17.97
CA ALA A 99 -6.19 -1.48 18.40
C ALA A 99 -7.04 -1.10 17.20
N LYS A 100 -8.16 -0.41 17.46
CA LYS A 100 -9.16 -0.06 16.46
C LYS A 100 -9.56 1.40 16.60
N VAL A 101 -9.91 2.00 15.47
CA VAL A 101 -10.60 3.29 15.35
C VAL A 101 -11.89 3.04 14.58
N THR A 102 -13.02 3.27 15.23
CA THR A 102 -14.35 3.16 14.64
C THR A 102 -14.82 4.54 14.18
N ALA A 103 -15.36 4.62 12.97
CA ALA A 103 -15.92 5.81 12.37
C ALA A 103 -17.33 5.52 11.83
N THR A 104 -18.33 6.27 12.27
CA THR A 104 -19.75 6.03 11.91
C THR A 104 -20.26 7.11 10.97
N TYR A 105 -20.50 6.78 9.71
CA TYR A 105 -21.06 7.67 8.69
C TYR A 105 -22.59 7.60 8.65
N ASN A 106 -23.26 8.75 8.70
CA ASN A 106 -24.72 8.82 8.85
C ASN A 106 -25.56 8.63 7.57
N ALA A 107 -24.94 8.54 6.39
CA ALA A 107 -25.61 8.34 5.10
C ALA A 107 -26.78 9.31 4.80
N ALA A 108 -26.71 10.58 5.24
CA ALA A 108 -27.84 11.50 5.15
C ALA A 108 -28.27 11.88 3.71
N ASN A 109 -27.31 11.96 2.78
CA ASN A 109 -27.53 12.41 1.40
C ASN A 109 -27.23 11.27 0.42
N LYS A 110 -28.07 11.10 -0.60
CA LYS A 110 -27.86 10.12 -1.69
C LYS A 110 -26.67 10.49 -2.57
N GLY A 111 -26.10 9.48 -3.25
CA GLY A 111 -25.00 9.63 -4.19
C GLY A 111 -23.66 9.12 -3.66
N GLY A 112 -22.61 9.26 -4.49
CA GLY A 112 -21.25 8.85 -4.13
C GLY A 112 -20.65 9.75 -3.04
N PHE A 113 -19.89 9.15 -2.12
CA PHE A 113 -19.19 9.88 -1.06
C PHE A 113 -17.76 9.38 -0.88
N THR A 114 -16.88 10.33 -0.55
CA THR A 114 -15.56 10.09 0.01
C THR A 114 -15.42 10.95 1.26
N LYS A 115 -14.97 10.36 2.36
CA LYS A 115 -14.79 10.97 3.68
C LYS A 115 -13.45 10.53 4.25
N THR A 116 -12.87 11.34 5.12
CA THR A 116 -11.61 11.00 5.79
C THR A 116 -11.73 11.04 7.30
N VAL A 117 -10.87 10.25 7.95
CA VAL A 117 -10.70 10.18 9.40
C VAL A 117 -9.22 10.36 9.67
N THR A 118 -8.87 11.50 10.26
CA THR A 118 -7.49 11.82 10.64
C THR A 118 -7.23 11.30 12.04
N VAL A 119 -6.22 10.44 12.20
CA VAL A 119 -5.79 9.84 13.47
C VAL A 119 -4.44 10.42 13.84
N THR A 120 -4.36 11.07 15.00
CA THR A 120 -3.10 11.58 15.58
C THR A 120 -2.65 10.65 16.70
N THR A 121 -1.36 10.34 16.77
CA THR A 121 -0.81 9.45 17.80
C THR A 121 0.46 10.03 18.41
N SER A 122 0.91 9.47 19.53
CA SER A 122 2.18 9.81 20.17
C SER A 122 3.42 9.24 19.46
N ALA A 123 3.25 8.42 18.42
CA ALA A 123 4.33 7.67 17.79
C ALA A 123 4.89 8.34 16.53
N GLU A 124 4.08 9.16 15.87
CA GLU A 124 4.34 9.72 14.54
C GLU A 124 4.00 11.22 14.53
N THR A 125 4.92 12.04 14.01
CA THR A 125 4.75 13.49 13.93
C THR A 125 3.65 13.90 12.95
N ALA A 126 3.43 13.10 11.90
CA ALA A 126 2.39 13.32 10.91
C ALA A 126 1.13 12.50 11.28
N PRO A 127 -0.07 13.11 11.32
CA PRO A 127 -1.30 12.36 11.49
C PRO A 127 -1.57 11.41 10.30
N LYS A 128 -2.06 10.21 10.58
CA LYS A 128 -2.52 9.28 9.54
C LYS A 128 -3.91 9.68 9.05
N VAL A 129 -4.10 9.74 7.73
CA VAL A 129 -5.40 10.00 7.11
C VAL A 129 -5.96 8.70 6.54
N LEU A 130 -7.11 8.28 7.07
CA LEU A 130 -7.84 7.08 6.64
C LEU A 130 -9.04 7.49 5.78
N THR A 131 -9.37 6.72 4.76
CA THR A 131 -10.40 7.07 3.76
C THR A 131 -11.56 6.09 3.76
N LEU A 132 -12.77 6.63 3.88
CA LEU A 132 -14.03 5.94 3.70
C LEU A 132 -14.67 6.38 2.38
N LYS A 133 -15.07 5.43 1.53
CA LYS A 133 -15.86 5.72 0.33
C LYS A 133 -17.03 4.76 0.12
N GLY A 134 -17.98 5.16 -0.72
CA GLY A 134 -19.13 4.34 -1.12
C GLY A 134 -20.19 5.17 -1.86
N THR A 135 -21.40 4.63 -1.96
CA THR A 135 -22.57 5.29 -2.53
C THR A 135 -23.78 5.10 -1.63
N VAL A 136 -24.51 6.18 -1.36
CA VAL A 136 -25.79 6.14 -0.63
C VAL A 136 -26.94 6.01 -1.64
N ILE A 137 -27.83 5.03 -1.43
CA ILE A 137 -28.99 4.72 -2.30
C ILE A 137 -30.33 4.93 -1.61
#